data_AF-A0A151E7M8-F1
#
_entry.id   AF-A0A151E7M8-F1
#
_cell.length_a   1.000
_cell.length_b   1.000
_cell.length_c   1.000
_cell.angle_alpha   90.00
_cell.angle_beta   90.00
_cell.angle_gamma   90.00
#
_symmetry.space_group_name_H-M   'P 1'
#
loop_
_entity.id
_entity.type
_entity.pdbx_description
1 polymer ?
#
loop_
_entity_poly.entity_id
_entity_poly.type
_entity_poly.pdbx_seq_one_letter_code
_entity_poly.pdbx_strand_id
1 'polypeptide(L)' 'MQSNKFLKKAHEIAQRDKIVFDTLMEFERDKRIRTKTRLNFTIDKNIAFKFKKYCREKGYNMSSKVEAAMKEMVAK' A
#
# COMPACT_ATOMS: atom_id res chain seq x y z
N MET A 1 -39.01 -3.11 13.60
CA MET A 1 -38.19 -1.88 13.43
C MET A 1 -36.70 -2.04 13.81
N GLN A 2 -36.21 -3.20 14.25
CA GLN A 2 -34.79 -3.39 14.60
C GLN A 2 -33.85 -3.66 13.40
N SER A 3 -34.33 -4.29 12.31
CA SER A 3 -33.47 -4.59 11.15
C SER A 3 -32.94 -3.33 10.45
N ASN A 4 -33.70 -2.24 10.48
CA ASN A 4 -33.33 -1.01 9.77
C ASN A 4 -32.16 -0.26 10.44
N LYS A 5 -32.09 -0.28 11.79
CA LYS A 5 -30.94 0.28 12.54
C LYS A 5 -29.69 -0.59 12.38
N PHE A 6 -29.85 -1.92 12.36
CA PHE A 6 -28.75 -2.86 12.15
C PHE A 6 -28.15 -2.69 10.75
N LEU A 7 -28.98 -2.68 9.71
CA LEU A 7 -28.53 -2.51 8.32
C LEU A 7 -27.82 -1.17 8.11
N LYS A 8 -28.36 -0.09 8.67
CA LYS A 8 -27.75 1.24 8.56
C LYS A 8 -26.37 1.30 9.21
N LYS A 9 -26.23 0.72 10.41
CA LYS A 9 -24.96 0.65 11.14
C LYS A 9 -23.95 -0.29 10.47
N ALA A 10 -24.41 -1.41 9.91
CA ALA A 10 -23.58 -2.30 9.11
C ALA A 10 -23.06 -1.61 7.84
N HIS A 11 -23.88 -0.79 7.18
CA HIS A 11 -23.47 -0.03 6.01
C HIS A 11 -22.44 1.06 6.35
N GLU A 12 -22.64 1.77 7.45
CA GLU A 12 -21.68 2.77 7.97
C GLU A 12 -20.32 2.13 8.29
N ILE A 13 -20.29 0.96 8.93
CA ILE A 13 -19.05 0.23 9.24
C ILE A 13 -18.38 -0.26 7.96
N ALA A 14 -19.14 -0.83 7.02
CA ALA A 14 -18.60 -1.31 5.75
C ALA A 14 -17.99 -0.18 4.90
N GLN A 15 -18.55 1.03 4.95
CA GLN A 15 -17.98 2.19 4.26
C GLN A 15 -16.76 2.76 4.96
N ARG A 16 -16.79 2.84 6.30
CA ARG A 16 -15.68 3.36 7.11
C ARG A 16 -14.43 2.50 7.01
N ASP A 17 -14.62 1.18 7.08
CA ASP A 17 -13.55 0.19 7.18
C ASP A 17 -13.41 -0.65 5.90
N LYS A 18 -13.86 -0.10 4.77
CA LYS A 18 -13.85 -0.77 3.46
C LYS A 18 -12.48 -1.39 3.14
N ILE A 19 -11.40 -0.69 3.45
CA ILE A 19 -10.02 -1.15 3.23
C ILE A 19 -9.72 -2.41 4.08
N VAL A 20 -10.21 -2.45 5.32
CA VAL A 20 -10.02 -3.60 6.22
C VAL A 20 -10.78 -4.81 5.69
N PHE A 21 -12.04 -4.62 5.26
CA PHE A 21 -12.83 -5.71 4.67
C PHE A 21 -12.25 -6.19 3.34
N ASP A 22 -11.84 -5.28 2.46
CA ASP A 22 -11.17 -5.62 1.19
C ASP A 22 -9.88 -6.43 1.47
N THR A 23 -9.10 -6.05 2.49
CA THR A 23 -7.88 -6.77 2.90
C THR A 23 -8.19 -8.16 3.47
N LEU A 24 -9.25 -8.30 4.26
CA LEU A 24 -9.69 -9.59 4.82
C LEU A 24 -10.22 -10.52 3.73
N MET A 25 -10.97 -10.00 2.76
CA MET A 25 -11.44 -10.75 1.59
C MET A 25 -10.29 -11.20 0.68
N GLU A 26 -9.28 -10.37 0.49
CA GLU A 26 -8.04 -10.76 -0.20
C GLU A 26 -7.27 -11.85 0.58
N PHE A 27 -7.26 -11.77 1.92
CA PHE A 27 -6.65 -12.79 2.77
C PHE A 27 -7.38 -14.13 2.69
N GLU A 28 -8.71 -14.16 2.68
CA GLU A 28 -9.47 -15.42 2.52
C GLU A 28 -9.18 -16.11 1.18
N ARG A 29 -8.94 -15.32 0.12
CA ARG A 29 -8.61 -15.85 -1.22
C ARG A 29 -7.19 -16.37 -1.33
N ASP A 30 -6.21 -15.57 -0.91
CA ASP A 30 -4.78 -15.84 -1.18
C ASP A 30 -4.05 -16.42 0.05
N LYS A 31 -4.69 -16.47 1.22
CA LYS A 31 -4.10 -16.77 2.55
C LYS A 31 -2.88 -15.91 2.89
N ARG A 32 -2.75 -14.74 2.27
CA ARG A 32 -1.62 -13.82 2.41
C ARG A 32 -2.12 -12.40 2.57
N ILE A 33 -1.76 -11.75 3.67
CA ILE A 33 -2.06 -10.33 3.89
C ILE A 33 -1.04 -9.52 3.10
N ARG A 34 -1.48 -8.83 2.05
CA ARG A 34 -0.61 -7.91 1.29
C ARG A 34 -0.52 -6.59 2.06
N THR A 35 0.52 -6.44 2.86
CA THR A 35 0.79 -5.21 3.64
C THR A 35 1.43 -4.10 2.81
N LYS A 36 1.81 -4.38 1.55
CA LYS A 36 2.50 -3.44 0.67
C LYS A 36 1.63 -3.08 -0.52
N THR A 37 1.40 -1.78 -0.72
CA THR A 37 0.73 -1.24 -1.90
C THR A 37 1.76 -0.91 -2.98
N ARG A 38 1.46 -1.29 -4.23
CA ARG A 38 2.30 -0.91 -5.38
C ARG A 38 1.96 0.51 -5.81
N LEU A 39 2.95 1.40 -5.78
CA LEU A 39 2.83 2.75 -6.30
C LEU A 39 3.46 2.84 -7.68
N ASN A 40 2.76 3.46 -8.63
CA ASN A 40 3.29 3.80 -9.94
C ASN A 40 3.45 5.32 -10.00
N PHE A 41 4.67 5.80 -10.21
CA PHE A 41 4.98 7.21 -10.32
C PHE A 41 6.00 7.44 -11.45
N THR A 42 6.03 8.65 -11.98
CA THR A 42 6.96 9.05 -13.02
C THR A 42 8.08 9.88 -12.41
N ILE A 43 9.32 9.59 -12.81
CA ILE A 43 10.51 10.37 -12.45
C ILE A 43 11.33 10.67 -13.70
N ASP A 44 12.20 11.66 -13.60
CA ASP A 44 13.15 11.99 -14.66
C ASP A 44 13.97 10.76 -15.11
N LYS A 45 14.15 10.63 -16.42
CA LYS A 45 14.81 9.47 -17.04
C LYS A 45 16.28 9.34 -16.62
N ASN A 46 17.00 10.47 -16.51
CA ASN A 46 18.42 10.45 -16.15
C ASN A 46 18.58 10.06 -14.68
N ILE A 47 17.72 10.56 -13.80
CA ILE A 47 17.69 10.18 -12.38
C ILE A 47 17.36 8.69 -12.23
N ALA A 48 16.33 8.20 -12.92
CA ALA A 48 15.94 6.79 -12.91
C ALA A 48 17.09 5.88 -13.33
N PHE A 49 17.79 6.25 -14.42
CA PHE A 49 18.93 5.49 -14.92
C PHE A 49 20.08 5.43 -13.90
N LYS A 50 20.47 6.58 -13.35
CA LYS A 50 21.53 6.66 -12.33
C LYS A 50 21.17 5.86 -11.08
N PHE A 51 19.94 5.99 -10.61
CA PHE A 51 19.45 5.28 -9.42
C PHE A 51 19.40 3.75 -9.64
N LYS A 52 18.95 3.31 -10.81
CA LYS A 52 18.94 1.89 -11.18
C LYS A 52 20.36 1.32 -11.24
N LYS A 53 21.30 2.05 -11.86
CA LYS A 53 22.72 1.66 -11.94
C LYS A 53 23.32 1.54 -10.53
N TYR A 54 23.12 2.56 -9.69
CA TYR A 54 23.57 2.56 -8.30
C TYR A 54 23.02 1.36 -7.51
N CYS A 55 21.72 1.08 -7.61
CA CYS A 55 21.11 -0.07 -6.91
C CYS A 55 21.68 -1.40 -7.41
N ARG A 56 21.93 -1.53 -8.72
CA ARG A 56 22.51 -2.74 -9.31
C ARG A 56 23.94 -2.99 -8.82
N GLU A 57 24.79 -1.97 -8.81
CA GLU A 57 26.20 -2.08 -8.38
C GLU A 57 26.33 -2.43 -6.90
N LYS A 58 25.37 -2.00 -6.08
CA LYS A 58 25.36 -2.25 -4.63
C LYS A 58 24.51 -3.45 -4.21
N GLY A 59 23.84 -4.12 -5.15
CA GLY A 59 22.93 -5.24 -4.85
C GLY A 59 21.67 -4.83 -4.06
N TYR A 60 21.21 -3.58 -4.20
CA TYR A 60 20.06 -3.06 -3.46
C TYR A 60 18.74 -3.26 -4.20
N ASN A 61 17.67 -3.48 -3.43
CA ASN A 61 16.31 -3.39 -3.92
C ASN A 61 15.89 -1.91 -4.04
N MET A 62 15.56 -1.49 -5.25
CA MET A 62 15.12 -0.12 -5.56
C MET A 62 13.92 0.31 -4.70
N SER A 63 12.90 -0.54 -4.57
CA SER A 63 11.70 -0.23 -3.80
C SER A 63 12.02 0.00 -2.32
N SER A 64 12.94 -0.77 -1.74
CA SER A 64 13.36 -0.60 -0.34
C SER A 64 14.06 0.74 -0.10
N LYS A 65 14.85 1.23 -1.06
CA LYS A 65 15.53 2.52 -0.96
C LYS A 65 14.57 3.69 -1.12
N VAL A 66 13.61 3.59 -2.02
CA VAL A 66 12.52 4.57 -2.15
C VAL A 66 11.68 4.60 -0.87
N GLU A 67 11.31 3.44 -0.33
CA GLU A 67 10.55 3.32 0.92
C GLU A 67 11.30 3.96 2.10
N ALA A 68 12.61 3.74 2.22
CA ALA A 68 13.44 4.36 3.25
C ALA A 68 13.47 5.89 3.15
N ALA A 69 13.67 6.43 1.93
CA ALA A 69 13.64 7.87 1.71
C ALA A 69 12.27 8.48 2.02
N MET A 70 11.18 7.80 1.65
CA MET A 70 9.82 8.26 1.99
C MET A 70 9.57 8.24 3.50
N LYS A 71 10.07 7.23 4.22
CA LYS A 71 9.98 7.17 5.69
C LYS A 71 10.66 8.35 6.35
N GLU A 72 11.83 8.76 5.87
CA GLU A 72 12.54 9.96 6.38
C GLU A 72 11.76 11.26 6.14
N MET A 73 10.98 11.34 5.06
CA MET A 73 10.16 12.52 4.74
C MET A 73 8.87 12.58 5.55
N VAL A 74 8.22 11.43 5.78
CA VAL A 74 6.91 11.34 6.45
C VAL A 74 7.04 11.27 7.98
N ALA A 75 8.18 10.87 8.51
CA ALA A 75 8.43 10.84 9.96
C ALA A 75 8.80 12.22 10.55
N LYS A 76 8.84 13.28 9.74
CA LYS A 76 8.91 14.68 10.19
C LYS A 76 7.51 15.26 10.31
#